data_AF-A0A2N0ZKT2-F1
#
_entry.id   AF-A0A2N0ZKT2-F1
#
_cell.length_a   1.000
_cell.length_b   1.000
_cell.length_c   1.000
_cell.angle_alpha   90.00
_cell.angle_beta   90.00
_cell.angle_gamma   90.00
#
_symmetry.space_group_name_H-M   'P 1'
#
loop_
_entity.id
_entity.type
_entity.pdbx_description
1 polymer ?
#
loop_
_entity_poly.entity_id
_entity_poly.type
_entity_poly.pdbx_seq_one_letter_code
_entity_poly.pdbx_strand_id
1 'polypeptide(L)' 'MIIGILLWLSFAFSIIFFISGIINRSWKQELLSAVLFLPLSYYLFSIDNLFKYLWILPIFPLWASFYFRLYKKALS' A
#
# COMPACT_ATOMS: atom_id res chain seq x y z
N MET A 1 8.19 5.27 -21.90
CA MET A 1 8.04 3.82 -21.63
C MET A 1 8.60 3.37 -20.27
N ILE A 2 9.77 3.83 -19.81
CA ILE A 2 10.39 3.36 -18.54
C ILE A 2 9.60 3.69 -17.27
N ILE A 3 9.01 4.89 -17.19
CA ILE A 3 8.25 5.34 -16.01
C ILE A 3 7.05 4.43 -15.71
N GLY A 4 6.35 3.95 -16.75
CA GLY A 4 5.24 3.02 -16.59
C GLY A 4 5.69 1.67 -16.03
N ILE A 5 6.83 1.15 -16.50
CA ILE A 5 7.40 -0.13 -16.02
C ILE A 5 7.77 -0.02 -14.53
N LEU A 6 8.39 1.08 -14.12
CA LEU A 6 8.77 1.32 -12.73
C LEU A 6 7.54 1.42 -11.79
N LEU A 7 6.44 1.97 -12.32
CA LEU A 7 5.17 2.13 -11.61
C LEU A 7 4.46 0.79 -11.42
N TRP A 8 4.44 -0.06 -12.46
CA TRP A 8 3.94 -1.44 -12.37
C TRP A 8 4.80 -2.33 -11.46
N LEU A 9 6.13 -2.16 -11.47
CA LEU A 9 7.02 -2.83 -10.52
C LEU A 9 6.76 -2.40 -9.08
N SER A 10 6.60 -1.10 -8.83
CA SER A 10 6.24 -0.59 -7.50
C SER A 10 4.89 -1.15 -7.03
N PHE A 11 3.92 -1.29 -7.94
CA PHE A 11 2.65 -1.92 -7.65
C PHE A 11 2.79 -3.39 -7.23
N ALA A 12 3.54 -4.17 -8.02
CA ALA A 12 3.79 -5.59 -7.71
C ALA A 12 4.52 -5.75 -6.36
N PHE A 13 5.58 -4.96 -6.13
CA PHE A 13 6.30 -4.95 -4.85
C PHE A 13 5.38 -4.55 -3.69
N SER A 14 4.49 -3.59 -3.90
CA SER A 14 3.56 -3.16 -2.86
C SER A 14 2.60 -4.27 -2.42
N ILE A 15 2.08 -5.06 -3.36
CA ILE A 15 1.24 -6.23 -3.07
C ILE A 15 2.03 -7.28 -2.29
N ILE A 16 3.29 -7.54 -2.70
CA ILE A 16 4.16 -8.49 -2.00
C ILE A 16 4.43 -8.04 -0.56
N PHE A 17 4.73 -6.75 -0.36
CA PHE A 17 4.93 -6.18 0.97
C PHE A 17 3.67 -6.17 1.83
N PHE A 18 2.50 -5.96 1.23
CA PHE A 18 1.21 -6.05 1.92
C PHE A 18 0.90 -7.49 2.37
N ILE A 19 1.05 -8.48 1.49
CA ILE A 19 0.85 -9.89 1.85
C ILE A 19 1.87 -10.31 2.92
N SER A 20 3.13 -9.93 2.75
CA SER A 20 4.20 -10.21 3.73
C SER A 20 3.96 -9.51 5.07
N GLY A 21 3.45 -8.28 5.07
CA GLY A 21 3.13 -7.50 6.26
C GLY A 21 1.99 -8.10 7.08
N ILE A 22 0.94 -8.60 6.41
CA ILE A 22 -0.14 -9.37 7.03
C ILE A 22 0.40 -10.66 7.65
N ILE A 23 1.20 -11.43 6.91
CA ILE A 23 1.76 -12.72 7.38
C ILE A 23 2.65 -12.51 8.61
N ASN A 24 3.55 -11.53 8.56
CA ASN A 24 4.48 -11.24 9.66
C ASN A 24 3.86 -10.40 10.79
N ARG A 25 2.59 -10.00 10.67
CA ARG A 25 1.92 -9.04 11.58
C ARG A 25 2.77 -7.80 11.88
N SER A 26 3.51 -7.32 10.86
CA SER A 26 4.50 -6.27 11.04
C SER A 26 3.96 -4.93 10.57
N TRP A 27 3.63 -4.06 11.52
CA TRP A 27 3.14 -2.70 11.24
C TRP A 27 4.07 -1.89 10.33
N LYS A 28 5.39 -2.16 10.38
CA LYS A 28 6.39 -1.48 9.54
C LYS A 28 6.29 -1.88 8.07
N GLN A 29 6.03 -3.16 7.79
CA GLN A 29 5.92 -3.67 6.42
C GLN A 29 4.64 -3.17 5.74
N GLU A 30 3.55 -3.11 6.49
CA GLU A 30 2.27 -2.50 6.06
C GLU A 30 2.40 -0.99 5.78
N LEU A 31 3.17 -0.26 6.58
CA LEU A 31 3.46 1.15 6.27
C LEU A 31 4.28 1.29 4.99
N LEU A 32 5.25 0.40 4.77
CA LEU A 32 6.08 0.44 3.58
C LEU A 32 5.25 0.19 2.31
N SER A 33 4.33 -0.77 2.33
CA SER A 33 3.41 -1.01 1.21
C SER A 33 2.49 0.18 0.97
N ALA A 34 1.95 0.81 2.02
CA ALA A 34 1.19 2.05 1.87
C ALA A 34 1.98 3.17 1.15
N VAL A 35 3.25 3.34 1.51
CA VAL A 35 4.13 4.32 0.87
C VAL A 35 4.43 3.96 -0.59
N LEU A 36 4.64 2.67 -0.88
CA LEU A 36 4.82 2.16 -2.25
C LEU A 36 3.54 2.35 -3.11
N PHE A 37 2.36 2.38 -2.49
CA PHE A 37 1.09 2.67 -3.16
C PHE A 37 0.85 4.16 -3.43
N LEU A 38 1.55 5.10 -2.76
CA LEU A 38 1.37 6.55 -2.99
C LEU A 38 1.64 7.00 -4.43
N PRO A 39 2.78 6.65 -5.07
CA PRO A 39 3.04 7.06 -6.45
C PRO A 39 2.01 6.47 -7.43
N LEU A 40 1.51 5.26 -7.15
CA LEU A 40 0.43 4.66 -7.93
C LEU A 40 -0.90 5.41 -7.73
N SER A 41 -1.23 5.76 -6.49
CA SER A 41 -2.42 6.53 -6.15
C SER A 41 -2.41 7.91 -6.82
N TYR A 42 -1.27 8.60 -6.81
CA TYR A 42 -1.10 9.89 -7.48
C TYR A 42 -1.27 9.79 -9.00
N TYR A 43 -0.75 8.72 -9.60
CA TYR A 43 -0.93 8.45 -11.02
C TYR A 43 -2.40 8.16 -11.36
N LEU A 44 -3.09 7.35 -10.54
CA LEU A 44 -4.51 7.02 -10.71
C LEU A 44 -5.45 8.20 -10.42
N PHE A 45 -5.07 9.12 -9.53
CA PHE A 45 -5.84 10.32 -9.22
C PHE A 45 -5.95 11.27 -10.42
N SER A 46 -4.93 11.29 -11.27
CA SER A 46 -4.90 12.13 -12.49
C SER A 46 -5.73 11.53 -13.64
N ILE A 47 -6.36 10.36 -13.47
CA ILE A 47 -7.16 9.69 -14.49
C ILE A 47 -8.64 10.03 -14.29
N ASP A 48 -9.29 10.57 -15.32
CA ASP A 48 -10.71 10.97 -15.30
C ASP A 48 -11.71 9.80 -15.39
N ASN A 49 -11.22 8.57 -15.40
CA ASN A 49 -12.00 7.38 -15.69
C ASN A 49 -12.39 6.60 -14.42
N LEU A 50 -13.16 5.50 -14.55
CA LEU A 50 -13.54 4.62 -13.43
C LEU A 50 -12.37 4.13 -12.56
N PHE A 51 -11.15 4.11 -13.09
CA PHE A 51 -9.93 3.80 -12.35
C PHE A 51 -9.57 4.84 -11.28
N LYS A 52 -10.23 6.01 -11.28
CA LYS A 52 -10.06 7.05 -10.26
C LYS A 52 -10.23 6.47 -8.88
N TYR A 53 -11.22 5.61 -8.62
CA TYR A 53 -11.49 5.00 -7.29
C TYR A 53 -10.36 4.13 -6.75
N LEU A 54 -9.46 3.63 -7.60
CA LEU A 54 -8.30 2.84 -7.16
C LEU A 54 -7.22 3.69 -6.49
N TRP A 55 -7.31 5.02 -6.54
CA TRP A 55 -6.46 5.92 -5.75
C TRP A 55 -6.54 5.66 -4.23
N ILE A 56 -7.61 5.02 -3.75
CA ILE A 56 -7.83 4.64 -2.35
C ILE A 56 -7.12 3.34 -1.95
N LEU A 57 -6.48 2.63 -2.88
CA LEU A 57 -5.66 1.45 -2.59
C LEU A 57 -4.69 1.59 -1.39
N PRO A 58 -3.92 2.69 -1.21
CA PRO A 58 -3.04 2.86 -0.05
C PRO A 58 -3.77 2.90 1.30
N ILE A 59 -5.08 3.14 1.34
CA ILE A 59 -5.84 3.23 2.59
C ILE A 59 -5.97 1.86 3.28
N PHE A 60 -6.05 0.78 2.51
CA PHE A 60 -6.10 -0.59 3.04
C PHE A 60 -4.84 -0.97 3.86
N PRO A 61 -3.61 -0.87 3.31
CA PRO A 61 -2.38 -1.12 4.06
C PRO A 61 -2.17 -0.12 5.21
N LEU A 62 -2.63 1.13 5.07
CA LEU A 62 -2.62 2.08 6.20
C LEU A 62 -3.49 1.59 7.35
N TRP A 63 -4.74 1.21 7.08
CA TRP A 63 -5.66 0.67 8.08
C TRP A 63 -5.10 -0.59 8.75
N ALA A 64 -4.58 -1.53 7.95
CA ALA A 64 -3.95 -2.74 8.45
C ALA A 64 -2.74 -2.43 9.36
N SER A 65 -1.88 -1.48 8.96
CA SER A 65 -0.74 -1.04 9.78
C SER A 65 -1.19 -0.49 11.14
N PHE A 66 -2.21 0.38 11.17
CA PHE A 66 -2.76 0.93 12.40
C PHE A 66 -3.35 -0.16 13.30
N TYR A 67 -4.09 -1.10 12.72
CA TYR A 67 -4.65 -2.23 13.45
C TYR A 67 -3.55 -3.07 14.12
N PHE A 68 -2.52 -3.48 13.37
CA PHE A 68 -1.41 -4.26 13.93
C PHE A 68 -0.59 -3.48 14.96
N ARG A 69 -0.43 -2.16 14.79
CA ARG A 69 0.26 -1.31 15.77
C ARG A 69 -0.50 -1.24 17.09
N LEU A 70 -1.82 -1.03 17.04
CA LEU A 70 -2.67 -1.00 18.23
C LEU A 70 -2.71 -2.37 18.91
N TYR A 71 -2.86 -3.45 18.12
CA TYR A 71 -2.83 -4.82 18.62
C TYR A 71 -1.52 -5.13 19.36
N LYS A 72 -0.37 -4.76 18.77
CA LYS A 72 0.93 -4.96 19.41
C LYS A 72 1.09 -4.16 20.70
N LYS A 73 0.51 -2.96 20.77
CA LYS A 73 0.57 -2.09 21.96
C LYS A 73 -0.35 -2.59 23.08
N ALA A 74 -1.46 -3.24 22.75
CA ALA A 74 -2.38 -3.82 23.73
C ALA A 74 -1.86 -5.11 24.37
N LEU A 75 -0.90 -5.79 23.73
CA LEU A 75 -0.32 -7.06 24.19
C LEU A 75 0.97 -6.89 25.01
N SER A 76 1.48 -5.66 25.13
CA SER A 76 2.72 -5.29 25.83
C SER A 76 2.42 -4.53 27.11
#